data_AF-A0AAN8IY34-F1
#
_entry.id   AF-A0AAN8IY34-F1
#
_cell.length_a   1.000
_cell.length_b   1.000
_cell.length_c   1.000
_cell.angle_alpha   90.00
_cell.angle_beta   90.00
_cell.angle_gamma   90.00
#
_symmetry.space_group_name_H-M   'P 1'
#
loop_
_entity.id
_entity.type
_entity.pdbx_description
1 polymer ?
#
loop_
_entity_poly.entity_id
_entity_poly.type
_entity_poly.pdbx_seq_one_letter_code
_entity_poly.pdbx_strand_id
1 'polypeptide(L)'
;MLTAWLSDNNTTEWTVGLKFVQFQKNSSYHSGIKRTPFAVHLGSDAKVGLTTSSLPAEIISRLQTEEDLLNIISPAPTTEPDTEPAPTPTTEPDTEPAPVFAQPV
;
A
#
# COMPACT_ATOMS: atom_id res chain seq x y z
N MET A 1 -12.68 -30.49 -12.02
CA MET A 1 -12.10 -29.18 -11.70
C MET A 1 -10.62 -29.27 -11.45
N LEU A 2 -10.14 -29.99 -10.42
CA LEU A 2 -8.69 -30.08 -10.18
C LEU A 2 -7.93 -30.76 -11.31
N THR A 3 -8.43 -31.87 -11.83
CA THR A 3 -7.87 -32.54 -13.01
C THR A 3 -7.82 -31.63 -14.23
N ALA A 4 -8.92 -30.92 -14.53
CA ALA A 4 -8.97 -29.93 -15.60
C ALA A 4 -7.93 -28.81 -15.40
N TRP A 5 -7.87 -28.23 -14.19
CA TRP A 5 -6.89 -27.19 -13.87
C TRP A 5 -5.44 -27.67 -14.06
N LEU A 6 -5.12 -28.90 -13.63
CA LEU A 6 -3.79 -29.49 -13.82
C LEU A 6 -3.45 -29.69 -15.30
N SER A 7 -4.43 -30.15 -16.10
CA SER A 7 -4.28 -30.28 -17.55
C SER A 7 -4.08 -28.93 -18.22
N ASP A 8 -4.87 -27.92 -17.87
CA ASP A 8 -4.81 -26.57 -18.45
C ASP A 8 -3.48 -25.87 -18.14
N ASN A 9 -2.89 -26.14 -16.97
CA ASN A 9 -1.64 -25.54 -16.51
C ASN A 9 -0.41 -26.43 -16.78
N ASN A 10 -0.59 -27.59 -17.45
CA ASN A 10 0.47 -28.56 -17.75
C ASN A 10 1.39 -28.85 -16.56
N THR A 11 0.80 -29.12 -15.39
CA THR A 11 1.53 -29.29 -14.12
C THR A 11 0.94 -30.42 -13.29
N THR A 12 1.76 -31.00 -12.41
CA THR A 12 1.36 -32.00 -11.40
C THR A 12 1.23 -31.40 -10.00
N GLU A 13 1.45 -30.08 -9.85
CA GLU A 13 1.40 -29.34 -8.59
C GLU A 13 -0.04 -29.15 -8.08
N TRP A 14 -0.66 -30.26 -7.66
CA TRP A 14 -2.04 -30.32 -7.19
C TRP A 14 -2.26 -29.49 -5.92
N THR A 15 -1.23 -29.31 -5.09
CA THR A 15 -1.29 -28.47 -3.89
C THR A 15 -1.51 -27.00 -4.24
N VAL A 16 -0.91 -26.53 -5.34
CA VAL A 16 -1.11 -25.17 -5.87
C VAL A 16 -2.49 -25.08 -6.52
N GLY A 17 -2.83 -26.03 -7.39
CA GLY A 17 -4.12 -26.07 -8.08
C GLY A 17 -5.33 -26.10 -7.15
N LEU A 18 -5.21 -26.78 -6.00
CA LEU A 18 -6.26 -26.82 -4.97
C LEU A 18 -6.68 -25.43 -4.49
N LYS A 19 -5.73 -24.50 -4.32
CA LYS A 19 -6.02 -23.13 -3.86
C LYS A 19 -6.93 -22.42 -4.86
N PHE A 20 -6.62 -22.53 -6.15
CA PHE A 20 -7.42 -21.94 -7.23
C PHE A 20 -8.80 -22.59 -7.35
N VAL A 21 -8.86 -23.92 -7.33
CA VAL A 21 -10.12 -24.68 -7.42
C VAL A 21 -11.03 -24.37 -6.24
N GLN A 22 -10.49 -24.30 -5.03
CA GLN A 22 -11.24 -23.95 -3.84
C GLN A 22 -11.78 -22.52 -3.92
N PHE A 23 -10.94 -21.56 -4.31
CA PHE A 23 -11.37 -20.18 -4.51
C PHE A 23 -12.48 -20.08 -5.55
N GLN A 24 -12.34 -20.75 -6.69
CA GLN A 24 -13.34 -20.74 -7.76
C GLN A 24 -14.68 -21.31 -7.26
N LYS A 25 -14.68 -22.44 -6.53
CA LYS A 25 -15.92 -23.01 -5.97
C LYS A 25 -16.55 -22.12 -4.91
N ASN A 26 -15.75 -21.58 -3.99
CA ASN A 26 -16.27 -20.80 -2.87
C ASN A 26 -16.78 -19.41 -3.31
N SER A 27 -16.21 -18.85 -4.38
CA SER A 27 -16.62 -17.55 -4.92
C SER A 27 -17.71 -17.66 -5.98
N SER A 28 -18.11 -18.87 -6.39
CA SER A 28 -19.18 -19.07 -7.37
C SER A 28 -20.56 -18.86 -6.74
N TYR A 29 -21.45 -18.23 -7.49
CA TYR A 29 -22.84 -18.07 -7.06
C TYR A 29 -23.53 -19.44 -6.95
N HIS A 30 -24.09 -19.73 -5.78
CA HIS A 30 -24.81 -20.96 -5.53
C HIS A 30 -26.32 -20.71 -5.51
N SER A 31 -27.05 -21.35 -6.45
CA SER A 31 -28.47 -21.07 -6.73
C SER A 31 -29.42 -21.38 -5.57
N GLY A 32 -29.09 -22.34 -4.71
CA GLY A 32 -29.88 -22.68 -3.51
C GLY A 32 -29.81 -21.60 -2.43
N ILE A 33 -28.60 -21.27 -1.95
CA ILE A 33 -28.37 -20.23 -0.93
C ILE A 33 -28.47 -18.79 -1.46
N LYS A 34 -28.65 -18.61 -2.77
CA LYS A 34 -28.76 -17.31 -3.47
C LYS A 34 -27.59 -16.34 -3.23
N ARG A 35 -26.43 -16.87 -2.82
CA ARG A 35 -25.19 -16.15 -2.56
C ARG A 35 -23.98 -17.05 -2.86
N THR A 36 -22.78 -16.50 -2.76
CA THR A 36 -21.55 -17.30 -2.82
C THR A 36 -21.30 -17.95 -1.46
N PRO A 37 -20.83 -19.20 -1.39
CA PRO A 37 -20.44 -19.83 -0.12
C PRO A 37 -19.45 -18.98 0.69
N PHE A 38 -18.52 -18.30 0.01
CA PHE A 38 -17.57 -17.36 0.63
C PHE A 38 -18.30 -16.22 1.36
N ALA A 39 -19.26 -15.56 0.69
CA ALA A 39 -20.00 -14.46 1.30
C ALA A 39 -20.87 -14.90 2.47
N VAL A 40 -21.41 -16.12 2.43
CA VAL A 40 -22.18 -16.68 3.54
C VAL A 40 -21.29 -16.90 4.77
N HIS A 41 -20.05 -17.34 4.58
CA HIS A 41 -19.15 -17.65 5.69
C HIS A 41 -18.44 -16.42 6.25
N LEU A 42 -17.96 -15.52 5.39
CA LEU A 42 -17.15 -14.35 5.77
C LEU A 42 -17.93 -13.04 5.83
N GLY A 43 -19.21 -13.03 5.46
CA GLY A 43 -20.06 -11.83 5.49
C GLY A 43 -19.70 -10.77 4.45
N SER A 44 -18.75 -11.05 3.55
CA SER A 44 -18.31 -10.15 2.48
C SER A 44 -18.01 -10.93 1.21
N ASP A 45 -18.16 -10.29 0.06
CA ASP A 45 -17.83 -10.93 -1.22
C ASP A 45 -16.32 -11.12 -1.36
N ALA A 46 -15.94 -12.15 -2.13
CA ALA A 46 -14.54 -12.44 -2.40
C ALA A 46 -13.89 -11.28 -3.16
N LYS A 47 -12.76 -10.80 -2.64
CA LYS A 47 -11.98 -9.73 -3.27
C LYS A 47 -10.99 -10.32 -4.28
N VAL A 48 -11.04 -9.84 -5.51
CA VAL A 48 -10.20 -10.21 -6.64
C VAL A 48 -9.65 -8.95 -7.29
N GLY A 49 -8.33 -8.76 -7.23
CA GLY A 49 -7.65 -7.64 -7.88
C GLY A 49 -8.24 -6.26 -7.54
N LEU A 50 -8.04 -5.30 -8.45
CA LEU A 50 -8.49 -3.92 -8.27
C LEU A 50 -9.99 -3.72 -8.54
N THR A 51 -10.62 -4.60 -9.31
CA THR A 51 -12.06 -4.48 -9.65
C THR A 51 -12.98 -4.65 -8.44
N THR A 52 -12.49 -5.29 -7.37
CA THR A 52 -13.18 -5.46 -6.10
C THR A 52 -12.73 -4.47 -5.02
N SER A 53 -11.87 -3.51 -5.39
CA SER A 53 -11.43 -2.43 -4.51
C SER A 53 -12.49 -1.33 -4.43
N SER A 54 -12.25 -0.34 -3.57
CA SER A 54 -13.08 0.88 -3.50
C SER A 54 -12.76 1.89 -4.61
N LEU A 55 -11.83 1.57 -5.53
CA LEU A 55 -11.47 2.46 -6.62
C LEU A 55 -12.54 2.46 -7.72
N PRO A 56 -12.91 3.63 -8.26
CA PRO A 56 -13.77 3.74 -9.44
C PRO A 56 -13.22 2.98 -10.65
N ALA A 57 -14.12 2.35 -11.41
CA ALA A 57 -13.75 1.59 -12.62
C ALA A 57 -13.00 2.44 -13.66
N GLU A 58 -13.33 3.74 -13.77
CA GLU A 58 -12.64 4.68 -14.65
C GLU A 58 -11.15 4.82 -14.29
N ILE A 59 -10.83 4.88 -12.99
CA ILE A 59 -9.45 4.96 -12.51
C ILE A 59 -8.72 3.65 -12.80
N ILE A 60 -9.36 2.51 -12.53
CA ILE A 60 -8.79 1.17 -12.79
C ILE A 60 -8.44 1.01 -14.28
N SER A 61 -9.27 1.54 -15.18
CA SER A 61 -9.04 1.46 -16.63
C SER A 61 -7.86 2.29 -17.13
N ARG A 62 -7.46 3.32 -16.38
CA ARG A 62 -6.35 4.22 -16.73
C ARG A 62 -5.01 3.80 -16.17
N LEU A 63 -5.00 2.95 -15.13
CA LEU A 63 -3.78 2.44 -14.52
C LEU A 63 -2.94 1.65 -15.54
N GLN A 64 -1.68 2.03 -15.70
CA GLN A 64 -0.72 1.31 -16.53
C GLN A 64 0.45 0.78 -15.70
N THR A 65 0.91 1.54 -14.71
CA THR A 65 2.06 1.20 -13.87
C THR A 65 1.71 1.15 -12.40
N GLU A 66 2.60 0.55 -11.59
CA GLU A 66 2.49 0.62 -10.13
C GLU A 66 2.59 2.06 -9.61
N GLU A 67 3.40 2.91 -10.25
CA GLU A 67 3.54 4.33 -9.89
C GLU A 67 2.20 5.09 -10.04
N ASP A 68 1.43 4.81 -11.09
CA ASP A 68 0.10 5.41 -11.26
C ASP A 68 -0.81 5.08 -10.06
N LEU A 69 -0.77 3.82 -9.60
CA LEU A 69 -1.54 3.35 -8.45
C LEU A 69 -1.06 4.01 -7.16
N LEU A 70 0.24 4.17 -6.97
CA LEU A 70 0.80 4.86 -5.81
C LEU A 70 0.39 6.34 -5.78
N ASN A 71 0.36 7.02 -6.91
CA ASN A 71 -0.09 8.42 -6.99
C ASN A 71 -1.57 8.60 -6.59
N ILE A 72 -2.40 7.58 -6.78
CA ILE A 72 -3.82 7.59 -6.40
C ILE A 72 -4.01 7.27 -4.91
N ILE A 73 -3.21 6.36 -4.36
CA ILE A 73 -3.39 5.82 -3.00
C ILE A 73 -2.57 6.59 -1.96
N SER A 74 -1.47 7.23 -2.37
CA SER A 74 -0.60 7.96 -1.46
C SER A 74 -1.30 9.21 -0.92
N PRO A 75 -1.43 9.39 0.41
CA PRO A 75 -1.72 10.69 0.97
C PRO A 75 -0.52 11.58 0.64
N ALA A 76 -0.74 12.61 -0.18
CA ALA A 76 0.31 13.48 -0.70
C ALA A 76 1.36 13.84 0.37
N PRO A 77 2.68 13.81 0.06
CA PRO A 77 3.63 14.51 0.89
C PRO A 77 3.26 15.99 0.84
N THR A 78 2.90 16.56 1.99
CA THR A 78 2.92 18.01 2.20
C THR A 78 4.32 18.48 1.80
N THR A 79 4.46 19.04 0.60
CA THR A 79 5.62 19.84 0.24
C THR A 79 5.52 21.11 1.08
N GLU A 80 6.14 21.11 2.26
CA GLU A 80 6.57 22.37 2.85
C GLU A 80 7.55 23.00 1.87
N PRO A 81 7.32 24.24 1.39
CA PRO A 81 8.29 24.91 0.55
C PRO A 81 9.52 25.19 1.40
N ASP A 82 10.65 24.57 1.02
CA ASP A 82 11.98 24.89 1.51
C ASP A 82 12.20 26.41 1.41
N THR A 83 11.99 27.11 2.52
CA THR A 83 12.45 28.47 2.69
C THR A 83 13.93 28.38 3.01
N GLU A 84 14.75 28.57 1.97
CA GLU A 84 16.17 28.86 2.07
C GLU A 84 16.41 29.93 3.14
N PRO A 85 17.08 29.63 4.27
CA PRO A 85 17.52 30.68 5.16
C PRO A 85 18.71 31.40 4.51
N ALA A 86 18.50 32.69 4.27
CA ALA A 86 19.49 33.65 3.76
C ALA A 86 20.87 33.56 4.46
N PRO A 87 21.96 33.95 3.78
CA PRO A 87 23.32 33.78 4.30
C PRO A 87 23.57 34.66 5.54
N THR A 88 23.92 34.01 6.65
CA THR A 88 24.47 34.64 7.86
C THR A 88 25.88 35.17 7.57
N PRO A 89 26.22 36.44 7.86
CA PRO A 89 27.59 36.88 7.76
C PRO A 89 28.39 36.31 8.94
N THR A 90 29.35 35.44 8.62
CA THR A 90 30.47 35.07 9.48
C THR A 90 31.22 36.33 9.93
N THR A 91 31.41 36.48 11.24
CA THR A 91 32.53 37.25 11.80
C THR A 91 33.07 36.46 12.98
N GLU A 92 34.27 35.96 12.78
CA GLU A 92 35.10 35.21 13.72
C GLU A 92 35.93 36.21 14.59
N PRO A 93 36.77 35.73 15.52
CA PRO A 93 36.72 36.01 16.95
C PRO A 93 37.66 37.15 17.38
N ASP A 94 37.46 37.77 18.55
CA ASP A 94 38.63 38.11 19.39
C ASP A 94 38.34 38.52 20.84
N THR A 95 39.23 38.02 21.70
CA THR A 95 39.73 38.61 22.95
C THR A 95 38.83 38.59 24.21
N GLU A 96 39.01 37.53 25.00
CA GLU A 96 38.95 37.55 26.47
C GLU A 96 39.99 38.55 27.03
N PRO A 97 39.67 39.23 28.15
CA PRO A 97 40.66 39.21 29.22
C PRO A 97 40.07 38.82 30.58
N ALA A 98 40.86 38.01 31.28
CA ALA A 98 40.63 37.40 32.58
C ALA A 98 40.73 38.42 33.76
N PRO A 99 40.80 37.95 35.02
CA PRO A 99 39.78 38.12 36.05
C PRO A 99 40.09 39.25 37.05
N VAL A 100 39.07 39.82 37.70
CA VAL A 100 39.26 40.78 38.80
C VAL A 100 38.91 40.12 40.13
N PHE A 101 39.93 40.12 41.01
CA PHE A 101 39.98 39.63 42.38
C PHE A 101 38.90 40.24 43.30
N ALA A 102 38.56 39.46 44.33
CA ALA A 102 37.71 39.80 45.49
C ALA A 102 38.10 41.11 46.20
N GLN A 103 37.18 41.72 46.97
CA GLN A 103 37.04 41.61 48.44
C GLN A 103 35.88 42.54 48.95
N PRO A 104 35.64 42.80 50.26
CA PRO A 104 34.36 42.45 50.91
C PRO A 104 33.63 43.68 51.50
N VAL A 105 32.38 43.51 51.95
CA VAL A 105 31.84 44.22 53.14
C VAL A 105 30.84 43.31 53.83
#